data_AF-A0A7W7KRB1-F1
#
_entry.id   AF-A0A7W7KRB1-F1
#
_cell.length_a   1.000
_cell.length_b   1.000
_cell.length_c   1.000
_cell.angle_alpha   90.00
_cell.angle_beta   90.00
_cell.angle_gamma   90.00
#
_symmetry.space_group_name_H-M   'P 1'
#
loop_
_entity.id
_entity.type
_entity.pdbx_description
1 polymer ?
#
loop_
_entity_poly.entity_id
_entity_poly.type
_entity_poly.pdbx_seq_one_letter_code
_entity_poly.pdbx_strand_id
1 'polypeptide(L)' 'MTQIPNEEVELTVELDAELEARLAEYCQATGKDKETAIKEALQAFVDFHERADAENDKGA' A
#
# COMPACT_ATOMS: atom_id res chain seq x y z
N MET A 1 26.33 5.65 -13.22
CA MET A 1 24.86 5.77 -13.14
C MET A 1 24.34 4.41 -12.73
N THR A 2 24.24 4.15 -11.44
CA THR A 2 23.82 2.83 -10.93
C THR A 2 22.31 2.82 -10.91
N GLN A 3 21.69 2.04 -11.80
CA GLN A 3 20.25 1.79 -11.75
C GLN A 3 19.97 0.90 -10.54
N ILE A 4 19.00 1.27 -9.71
CA ILE A 4 18.39 0.32 -8.77
C ILE A 4 17.67 -0.71 -9.66
N PRO A 5 17.99 -2.01 -9.58
CA PRO A 5 17.24 -3.01 -10.32
C PRO A 5 15.77 -2.94 -9.87
N ASN A 6 14.83 -2.93 -10.81
CA ASN A 6 13.42 -3.20 -10.55
C ASN A 6 13.32 -4.67 -10.10
N GLU A 7 13.66 -4.93 -8.85
CA GLU A 7 13.53 -6.23 -8.23
C GLU A 7 12.11 -6.33 -7.66
N GLU A 8 11.31 -7.25 -8.19
CA GLU A 8 10.02 -7.58 -7.61
C GLU A 8 10.28 -8.24 -6.25
N VAL A 9 9.93 -7.53 -5.18
CA VAL A 9 10.06 -8.03 -3.81
C VAL A 9 8.78 -8.75 -3.44
N GLU A 10 8.87 -10.05 -3.17
CA GLU A 10 7.77 -10.82 -2.60
C GLU A 10 7.77 -10.66 -1.07
N LEU A 11 6.61 -10.28 -0.52
CA LEU A 11 6.42 -10.10 0.91
C LEU A 11 5.22 -10.95 1.35
N THR A 12 5.39 -11.67 2.45
CA THR A 12 4.28 -12.32 3.15
C THR A 12 3.87 -11.46 4.33
N VAL A 13 2.58 -11.16 4.42
CA VAL A 13 1.99 -10.38 5.51
C VAL A 13 0.88 -11.19 6.15
N GLU A 14 0.91 -11.26 7.48
CA GLU A 14 -0.17 -11.85 8.27
C GLU A 14 -1.18 -10.75 8.60
N LEU A 15 -2.43 -10.95 8.18
CA LEU A 15 -3.54 -10.06 8.52
C LEU A 15 -4.36 -10.72 9.63
N ASP A 16 -4.89 -9.92 10.54
CA ASP A 16 -5.88 -10.42 11.47
C ASP A 16 -7.21 -10.76 10.75
N ALA A 17 -8.04 -11.56 11.40
CA ALA A 17 -9.27 -12.07 10.80
C ALA A 17 -10.28 -10.97 10.43
N GLU A 18 -10.32 -9.85 11.17
CA GLU A 18 -11.22 -8.74 10.85
C GLU A 18 -10.72 -8.02 9.59
N LEU A 19 -9.43 -7.74 9.52
CA LEU A 19 -8.82 -7.07 8.38
C LEU A 19 -8.90 -7.93 7.11
N GLU A 20 -8.72 -9.25 7.22
CA GLU A 20 -8.89 -10.16 6.08
C GLU A 20 -10.35 -10.18 5.57
N ALA A 21 -11.33 -10.21 6.48
CA ALA A 21 -12.74 -10.16 6.10
C ALA A 21 -13.08 -8.87 5.36
N ARG A 22 -12.64 -7.72 5.90
CA ARG A 22 -12.86 -6.41 5.27
C ARG A 22 -12.19 -6.29 3.91
N LEU A 23 -10.97 -6.84 3.77
CA LEU A 23 -10.27 -6.89 2.49
C LEU A 23 -11.05 -7.75 1.47
N ALA A 24 -11.57 -8.90 1.89
CA ALA A 24 -12.37 -9.76 1.03
C ALA A 24 -13.66 -9.09 0.55
N GLU A 25 -14.39 -8.39 1.44
CA GLU A 25 -15.58 -7.61 1.09
C GLU A 25 -15.24 -6.50 0.07
N TYR A 26 -14.13 -5.78 0.28
CA TYR A 26 -13.66 -4.76 -0.65
C TYR A 26 -13.32 -5.32 -2.03
N CYS A 27 -12.61 -6.45 -2.07
CA CYS A 27 -12.28 -7.14 -3.32
C CYS A 27 -13.55 -7.60 -4.05
N GLN A 28 -14.53 -8.12 -3.32
CA GLN A 28 -15.81 -8.52 -3.90
C GLN A 28 -16.59 -7.33 -4.47
N ALA A 29 -16.61 -6.19 -3.77
CA ALA A 29 -17.32 -4.99 -4.20
C ALA A 29 -16.67 -4.32 -5.43
N THR A 30 -15.35 -4.38 -5.53
CA THR A 30 -14.59 -3.72 -6.61
C THR A 30 -14.25 -4.64 -7.78
N GLY A 31 -14.36 -5.96 -7.60
CA GLY A 31 -13.92 -6.97 -8.56
C GLY A 31 -12.39 -7.09 -8.68
N LYS A 32 -11.64 -6.42 -7.79
CA LYS A 32 -10.18 -6.47 -7.74
C LYS A 32 -9.71 -7.71 -6.99
N ASP A 33 -8.54 -8.21 -7.36
CA ASP A 33 -7.86 -9.23 -6.59
C ASP A 33 -7.22 -8.63 -5.31
N LYS A 34 -6.93 -9.50 -4.35
CA LYS A 34 -6.36 -9.11 -3.05
C LYS A 34 -5.01 -8.39 -3.20
N GLU A 35 -4.16 -8.82 -4.12
CA GLU A 35 -2.82 -8.24 -4.29
C GLU A 35 -2.91 -6.81 -4.81
N THR A 36 -3.71 -6.59 -5.86
CA THR A 36 -3.96 -5.25 -6.41
C THR A 36 -4.52 -4.32 -5.33
N ALA A 37 -5.50 -4.78 -4.56
CA ALA A 37 -6.08 -3.97 -3.48
C ALA A 37 -5.06 -3.60 -2.39
N ILE A 38 -4.19 -4.54 -2.00
CA ILE A 38 -3.12 -4.28 -1.02
C ILE A 38 -2.09 -3.31 -1.60
N LYS A 39 -1.65 -3.49 -2.85
CA LYS A 39 -0.69 -2.60 -3.52
C LYS A 39 -1.22 -1.16 -3.60
N GLU A 40 -2.49 -0.98 -3.96
CA GLU A 40 -3.13 0.33 -3.99
C GLU A 40 -3.21 0.96 -2.59
N ALA A 41 -3.56 0.19 -1.56
CA ALA A 41 -3.61 0.67 -0.19
C ALA A 41 -2.22 1.12 0.32
N LEU A 42 -1.18 0.33 0.01
CA LEU A 42 0.21 0.67 0.35
C LEU A 42 0.68 1.92 -0.40
N GLN A 43 0.37 2.03 -1.69
CA GLN A 43 0.71 3.22 -2.47
C GLN A 43 0.01 4.47 -1.90
N ALA A 44 -1.28 4.39 -1.59
CA ALA A 44 -2.02 5.49 -0.98
C ALA A 44 -1.44 5.89 0.39
N PHE A 45 -0.97 4.92 1.18
CA PHE A 45 -0.30 5.16 2.45
C PHE A 45 1.05 5.88 2.28
N VAL A 46 1.88 5.42 1.34
CA VAL A 46 3.15 6.08 1.00
C VAL A 46 2.90 7.50 0.49
N ASP A 47 2.00 7.67 -0.48
CA ASP A 47 1.66 9.00 -1.03
C ASP A 47 1.16 9.97 0.04
N PHE A 48 0.36 9.46 0.99
CA PHE A 48 -0.12 10.26 2.12
C PHE A 48 1.03 10.72 3.01
N HIS A 49 1.96 9.83 3.33
CA HIS A 49 3.11 10.16 4.18
C HIS A 49 4.12 11.06 3.47
N GLU A 50 4.43 10.84 2.20
CA GLU A 50 5.30 11.72 1.44
C GLU A 50 4.73 13.15 1.34
N ARG A 51 3.40 13.29 1.19
CA ARG A 51 2.74 14.60 1.25
C ARG A 51 2.80 15.21 2.65
N ALA A 52 2.57 14.41 3.70
CA ALA A 52 2.64 14.88 5.08
C ALA A 52 4.05 15.33 5.46
N ASP A 53 5.10 14.65 5.00
CA ASP A 53 6.50 15.05 5.17
C ASP A 53 6.79 16.34 4.38
N ALA A 54 6.32 16.44 3.13
CA ALA A 54 6.49 17.64 2.31
C ALA A 54 5.76 18.89 2.87
N GLU A 55 4.66 18.71 3.59
CA GLU A 55 3.92 19.80 4.24
C GLU A 55 4.47 20.15 5.63
N ASN A 56 5.03 19.20 6.39
CA ASN A 56 5.68 19.47 7.68
C ASN A 56 7.08 20.10 7.54
N ASP A 57 7.77 19.94 6.41
CA ASP A 57 9.08 20.58 6.12
C ASP A 57 9.00 22.11 5.89
N LYS A 58 7.79 22.70 5.89
CA LYS A 58 7.58 24.18 5.87
C LYS A 58 7.48 24.81 7.28
N GLY A 59 7.64 24.00 8.33
CA GLY A 59 7.47 24.39 9.74
C GLY A 59 8.68 24.13 10.64
N ALA A 60 9.88 24.00 10.06
CA ALA A 60 11.16 24.08 10.78
C ALA A 60 11.88 25.41 10.46
#